data_AF-A0A1R0UQK5-F1
#
_entry.id   AF-A0A1R0UQK5-F1
#
_cell.length_a   1.000
_cell.length_b   1.000
_cell.length_c   1.000
_cell.angle_alpha   90.00
_cell.angle_beta   90.00
_cell.angle_gamma   90.00
#
_symmetry.space_group_name_H-M   'P 1'
#
loop_
_entity.id
_entity.type
_entity.pdbx_description
1 polymer ?
#
loop_
_entity_poly.entity_id
_entity_poly.type
_entity_poly.pdbx_seq_one_letter_code
_entity_poly.pdbx_strand_id
1 'polypeptide(L)'
;MSSAKYAWGATAALAGLIAGALSLPVVAHADPEAPPQVEPQPAPQLHNVTYRARIDGVSRNATIAYKIDDDNINTADPSMLPGRVFEATGVVSDPQSAGMAVRIDWPYSANLHCEILVDDQIVAQADTFVGPRLTRPKDDPNYGSLPCGAALNTPAPINVVPENPAAGLPEAAVAPAVESVPPGAAA
;
A
#
# COMPACT_ATOMS: atom_id res chain seq x y z
N MET A 1 -33.66 -40.95 -40.63
CA MET A 1 -33.34 -40.20 -41.87
C MET A 1 -32.20 -39.25 -41.48
N SER A 2 -30.97 -39.30 -41.96
CA SER A 2 -30.38 -39.87 -43.17
C SER A 2 -28.91 -40.22 -42.89
N SER A 3 -28.41 -41.24 -43.58
CA SER A 3 -27.04 -41.79 -43.48
C SER A 3 -26.19 -41.37 -44.69
N ALA A 4 -24.88 -41.14 -44.50
CA ALA A 4 -23.82 -41.41 -45.49
C ALA A 4 -22.44 -41.18 -44.83
N LYS A 5 -21.62 -42.20 -44.53
CA LYS A 5 -20.75 -43.03 -45.40
C LYS A 5 -19.37 -42.40 -45.63
N TYR A 6 -18.30 -43.08 -45.21
CA TYR A 6 -17.04 -43.41 -45.93
C TYR A 6 -16.21 -44.32 -44.98
N ALA A 7 -16.26 -45.65 -45.11
CA ALA A 7 -15.40 -46.52 -45.95
C ALA A 7 -13.90 -46.41 -45.57
N TRP A 8 -13.38 -47.28 -44.70
CA TRP A 8 -12.73 -48.60 -44.95
C TRP A 8 -11.30 -48.51 -45.49
N GLY A 9 -10.34 -49.00 -44.69
CA GLY A 9 -8.99 -49.39 -45.12
C GLY A 9 -8.28 -50.16 -44.00
N ALA A 10 -7.89 -51.39 -44.28
CA ALA A 10 -7.58 -52.44 -43.32
C ALA A 10 -6.09 -52.56 -42.91
N THR A 11 -5.91 -53.00 -41.65
CA THR A 11 -4.84 -53.82 -41.05
C THR A 11 -3.52 -54.12 -41.79
N ALA A 12 -2.41 -54.00 -41.05
CA ALA A 12 -1.36 -55.03 -41.01
C ALA A 12 -0.76 -55.15 -39.60
N ALA A 13 -0.85 -56.35 -39.03
CA ALA A 13 -0.21 -56.75 -37.79
C ALA A 13 1.28 -57.02 -38.02
N LEU A 14 2.13 -56.65 -37.06
CA LEU A 14 3.46 -57.24 -36.91
C LEU A 14 3.64 -57.69 -35.46
N ALA A 15 3.62 -59.00 -35.26
CA ALA A 15 4.07 -59.65 -34.05
C ALA A 15 5.59 -59.83 -34.11
N GLY A 16 6.28 -59.54 -33.00
CA GLY A 16 7.71 -59.77 -32.85
C GLY A 16 8.11 -59.73 -31.38
N LEU A 17 8.12 -60.92 -30.76
CA LEU A 17 8.58 -61.19 -29.40
C LEU A 17 10.04 -60.77 -29.19
N ILE A 18 10.32 -59.96 -28.16
CA ILE A 18 11.62 -59.98 -27.47
C ILE A 18 11.34 -60.09 -25.97
N ALA A 19 11.33 -61.34 -25.50
CA ALA A 19 11.48 -61.68 -24.09
C ALA A 19 12.97 -61.66 -23.76
N GLY A 20 13.35 -60.90 -22.74
CA GLY A 20 14.73 -60.78 -22.27
C GLY A 20 14.82 -59.97 -20.99
N ALA A 21 14.11 -60.42 -19.95
CA ALA A 21 14.18 -59.85 -18.61
C ALA A 21 15.55 -60.17 -17.97
N LEU A 22 16.50 -59.23 -18.07
CA LEU A 22 17.67 -59.22 -17.19
C LEU A 22 17.26 -58.65 -15.83
N SER A 23 16.85 -59.55 -14.93
CA SER A 23 16.64 -59.22 -13.53
C SER A 23 18.00 -59.07 -12.85
N LEU A 24 18.55 -57.85 -12.85
CA LEU A 24 19.65 -57.49 -11.97
C LEU A 24 19.08 -57.21 -10.58
N PRO A 25 19.64 -57.77 -9.50
CA PRO A 25 19.24 -57.39 -8.14
C PRO A 25 19.63 -55.92 -7.92
N VAL A 26 18.63 -55.05 -7.86
CA VAL A 26 18.78 -53.68 -7.36
C VAL A 26 19.21 -53.79 -5.91
N VAL A 27 20.46 -53.40 -5.63
CA VAL A 27 20.89 -53.04 -4.28
C VAL A 27 20.14 -51.77 -3.90
N ALA A 28 19.14 -51.91 -3.03
CA ALA A 28 18.51 -50.77 -2.38
C ALA A 28 19.55 -50.10 -1.48
N HIS A 29 20.22 -49.07 -2.01
CA HIS A 29 20.89 -48.11 -1.16
C HIS A 29 19.80 -47.34 -0.41
N ALA A 30 19.76 -47.47 0.92
CA ALA A 30 19.02 -46.55 1.77
C ALA A 30 19.61 -45.16 1.54
N ASP A 31 18.89 -44.33 0.78
CA ASP A 31 19.21 -42.91 0.61
C ASP A 31 18.98 -42.25 1.97
N PRO A 32 20.01 -41.68 2.63
CA PRO A 32 19.78 -40.91 3.84
C PRO A 32 18.86 -39.74 3.49
N GLU A 33 17.66 -39.74 4.06
CA GLU A 33 16.64 -38.73 3.83
C GLU A 33 17.27 -37.34 3.93
N ALA A 34 17.35 -36.63 2.79
CA ALA A 34 17.89 -35.29 2.75
C ALA A 34 17.05 -34.42 3.70
N PRO A 35 17.67 -33.61 4.58
CA PRO A 35 16.92 -32.75 5.48
C PRO A 35 15.96 -31.89 4.65
N PRO A 36 14.72 -31.64 5.15
CA PRO A 36 13.72 -30.90 4.40
C PRO A 36 14.31 -29.58 3.92
N GLN A 37 14.35 -29.39 2.60
CA GLN A 37 14.82 -28.15 2.03
C GLN A 37 13.75 -27.09 2.29
N VAL A 38 14.05 -26.17 3.22
CA VAL A 38 13.24 -24.96 3.41
C VAL A 38 13.45 -24.11 2.18
N GLU A 39 12.44 -24.04 1.31
CA GLU A 39 12.44 -23.13 0.18
C GLU A 39 12.57 -21.69 0.70
N PRO A 40 13.48 -20.87 0.14
CA PRO A 40 13.60 -19.47 0.56
C PRO A 40 12.28 -18.74 0.34
N GLN A 41 11.74 -18.13 1.39
CA GLN A 41 10.58 -17.25 1.26
C GLN A 41 10.93 -16.11 0.30
N PRO A 42 10.03 -15.74 -0.65
CA PRO A 42 10.26 -14.60 -1.51
C PRO A 42 10.55 -13.35 -0.68
N ALA A 43 11.60 -12.61 -1.05
CA ALA A 43 11.88 -11.33 -0.43
C ALA A 43 10.69 -10.38 -0.63
N PRO A 44 10.36 -9.53 0.36
CA PRO A 44 9.30 -8.53 0.20
C PRO A 44 9.62 -7.64 -1.00
N GLN A 45 8.67 -7.54 -1.93
CA GLN A 45 8.81 -6.69 -3.10
C GLN A 45 8.55 -5.24 -2.67
N LEU A 46 9.48 -4.36 -3.00
CA LEU A 46 9.36 -2.92 -2.74
C LEU A 46 9.06 -2.20 -4.05
N HIS A 47 8.20 -1.18 -3.96
CA HIS A 47 7.72 -0.42 -5.09
C HIS A 47 8.15 1.03 -4.97
N ASN A 48 8.71 1.59 -6.04
CA ASN A 48 9.08 3.00 -6.06
C ASN A 48 7.83 3.83 -6.32
N VAL A 49 7.60 4.83 -5.48
CA VAL A 49 6.46 5.73 -5.63
C VAL A 49 6.95 7.12 -5.99
N THR A 50 6.37 7.70 -7.03
CA THR A 50 6.54 9.11 -7.38
C THR A 50 5.22 9.84 -7.12
N TYR A 51 5.27 10.85 -6.26
CA TYR A 51 4.17 11.73 -5.93
C TYR A 51 4.32 13.04 -6.68
N ARG A 52 3.31 13.41 -7.47
CA ARG A 52 3.29 14.67 -8.21
C ARG A 52 2.06 15.46 -7.83
N ALA A 53 2.23 16.73 -7.51
CA ALA A 53 1.12 17.61 -7.17
C ALA A 53 1.29 18.98 -7.78
N ARG A 54 0.17 19.63 -8.11
CA ARG A 54 0.14 20.97 -8.67
C ARG A 54 -0.96 21.77 -8.01
N ILE A 55 -0.65 23.03 -7.73
CA ILE A 55 -1.56 23.98 -7.09
C ILE A 55 -1.60 25.22 -7.99
N ASP A 56 -2.66 25.33 -8.79
CA ASP A 56 -2.82 26.39 -9.77
C ASP A 56 -3.82 27.43 -9.24
N GLY A 57 -3.30 28.54 -8.71
CA GLY A 57 -4.12 29.63 -8.19
C GLY A 57 -3.37 30.50 -7.20
N VAL A 58 -4.12 31.30 -6.43
CA VAL A 58 -3.57 32.12 -5.35
C VAL A 58 -3.76 31.35 -4.06
N SER A 59 -2.67 30.85 -3.49
CA SER A 59 -2.68 30.17 -2.19
C SER A 59 -1.53 30.61 -1.29
N ARG A 60 -1.68 30.34 0.01
CA ARG A 60 -0.62 30.43 1.01
C ARG A 60 -0.62 29.16 1.85
N ASN A 61 0.53 28.91 2.45
CA ASN A 61 0.77 27.77 3.34
C ASN A 61 0.19 26.48 2.76
N ALA A 62 0.37 26.29 1.44
CA ALA A 62 0.03 25.01 0.87
C ALA A 62 0.93 23.95 1.49
N THR A 63 0.36 22.79 1.75
CA THR A 63 1.07 21.65 2.31
C THR A 63 0.75 20.41 1.48
N ILE A 64 1.74 19.59 1.23
CA ILE A 64 1.58 18.28 0.59
C ILE A 64 2.08 17.24 1.58
N ALA A 65 1.19 16.37 2.04
CA ALA A 65 1.53 15.23 2.85
C ALA A 65 1.53 13.96 1.98
N TYR A 66 2.50 13.08 2.14
CA TYR A 66 2.64 11.87 1.33
C TYR A 66 3.36 10.77 2.12
N LYS A 67 3.11 9.50 1.77
CA LYS A 67 3.84 8.38 2.40
C LYS A 67 5.25 8.29 1.84
N ILE A 68 6.26 8.35 2.71
CA ILE A 68 7.66 8.11 2.31
C ILE A 68 8.00 6.62 2.36
N ASP A 69 7.38 5.90 3.29
CA ASP A 69 7.40 4.44 3.41
C ASP A 69 6.07 3.94 4.01
N ASP A 70 6.00 2.66 4.38
CA ASP A 70 4.78 2.02 4.87
C ASP A 70 4.22 2.66 6.15
N ASP A 71 5.09 3.20 7.00
CA ASP A 71 4.77 3.67 8.36
C ASP A 71 4.94 5.19 8.52
N ASN A 72 5.70 5.83 7.63
CA ASN A 72 6.05 7.24 7.76
C ASN A 72 5.37 8.11 6.70
N ILE A 73 4.93 9.28 7.16
CA ILE A 73 4.37 10.35 6.32
C ILE A 73 5.30 11.54 6.41
N ASN A 74 5.64 12.08 5.25
CA ASN A 74 6.36 13.34 5.17
C ASN A 74 5.43 14.47 4.74
N THR A 75 5.74 15.70 5.14
CA THR A 75 5.02 16.90 4.74
C THR A 75 6.00 17.89 4.11
N ALA A 76 5.59 18.51 3.01
CA ALA A 76 6.36 19.53 2.31
C ALA A 76 5.51 20.77 2.01
N ASP A 77 6.17 21.93 1.96
CA ASP A 77 5.57 23.20 1.58
C ASP A 77 5.99 23.54 0.14
N PRO A 78 5.14 23.28 -0.88
CA PRO A 78 5.50 23.49 -2.27
C PRO A 78 5.63 24.98 -2.63
N SER A 79 6.42 25.26 -3.67
CA SER A 79 6.44 26.58 -4.30
C SER A 79 5.06 26.91 -4.89
N MET A 80 4.54 28.09 -4.57
CA MET A 80 3.22 28.58 -4.98
C MET A 80 3.22 29.29 -6.34
N LEU A 81 4.32 29.20 -7.10
CA LEU A 81 4.39 29.77 -8.45
C LEU A 81 3.52 28.94 -9.41
N PRO A 82 2.61 29.58 -10.16
CA PRO A 82 1.73 28.88 -11.10
C PRO A 82 2.48 27.98 -12.09
N GLY A 83 1.91 26.82 -12.41
CA GLY A 83 2.47 25.87 -13.36
C GLY A 83 3.67 25.05 -12.85
N ARG A 84 4.08 25.21 -11.58
CA ARG A 84 5.09 24.34 -10.97
C ARG A 84 4.45 23.06 -10.44
N VAL A 85 5.11 21.95 -10.70
CA VAL A 85 4.77 20.64 -10.14
C VAL A 85 5.72 20.38 -8.97
N PHE A 86 5.14 20.08 -7.82
CA PHE A 86 5.86 19.42 -6.73
C PHE A 86 6.05 17.96 -7.10
N GLU A 87 7.25 17.44 -6.88
CA GLU A 87 7.58 16.03 -7.08
C GLU A 87 8.39 15.53 -5.88
N ALA A 88 8.02 14.35 -5.37
CA ALA A 88 8.74 13.65 -4.32
C ALA A 88 8.66 12.14 -4.54
N THR A 89 9.61 11.41 -3.98
CA THR A 89 9.66 9.95 -4.07
C THR A 89 9.51 9.28 -2.71
N GLY A 90 9.03 8.04 -2.72
CA GLY A 90 8.93 7.15 -1.56
C GLY A 90 9.06 5.68 -1.99
N VAL A 91 9.06 4.78 -1.03
CA VAL A 91 9.14 3.33 -1.29
C VAL A 91 8.17 2.61 -0.37
N VAL A 92 7.23 1.86 -0.94
CA VAL A 92 6.19 1.12 -0.18
C VAL A 92 6.23 -0.36 -0.51
N SER A 93 5.76 -1.20 0.40
CA SER A 93 5.64 -2.65 0.16
C SER A 93 4.37 -3.03 -0.61
N ASP A 94 3.30 -2.24 -0.48
CA ASP A 94 2.06 -2.40 -1.24
C ASP A 94 1.77 -1.14 -2.09
N PRO A 95 1.68 -1.25 -3.43
CA PRO A 95 1.29 -0.14 -4.31
C PRO A 95 -0.03 0.53 -3.92
N GLN A 96 -0.99 -0.21 -3.39
CA GLN A 96 -2.29 0.32 -2.97
C GLN A 96 -2.24 1.09 -1.66
N SER A 97 -1.12 0.98 -0.93
CA SER A 97 -0.90 1.75 0.30
C SER A 97 -0.37 3.16 0.01
N ALA A 98 0.05 3.47 -1.22
CA ALA A 98 0.57 4.78 -1.60
C ALA A 98 -0.52 5.86 -1.50
N GLY A 99 -0.25 6.92 -0.73
CA GLY A 99 -1.21 7.97 -0.42
C GLY A 99 -0.58 9.35 -0.40
N MET A 100 -1.37 10.36 -0.77
CA MET A 100 -0.98 11.77 -0.74
C MET A 100 -2.19 12.66 -0.44
N ALA A 101 -1.99 13.79 0.22
CA ALA A 101 -3.00 14.81 0.42
C ALA A 101 -2.41 16.20 0.15
N VAL A 102 -3.05 16.94 -0.76
CA VAL A 102 -2.72 18.34 -1.05
C VAL A 102 -3.68 19.23 -0.26
N ARG A 103 -3.18 20.24 0.45
CA ARG A 103 -4.00 21.18 1.21
C ARG A 103 -3.60 22.62 0.93
N ILE A 104 -4.59 23.51 0.92
CA ILE A 104 -4.39 24.95 0.94
C ILE A 104 -5.20 25.55 2.09
N ASP A 105 -4.71 26.68 2.60
CA ASP A 105 -5.44 27.42 3.64
C ASP A 105 -6.69 28.11 3.08
N TRP A 106 -7.75 28.13 3.89
CA TRP A 106 -8.83 29.10 3.71
C TRP A 106 -8.29 30.52 3.98
N PRO A 107 -8.69 31.59 3.26
CA PRO A 107 -9.76 31.72 2.26
C PRO A 107 -9.28 31.57 0.79
N TYR A 108 -8.15 30.91 0.57
CA TYR A 108 -7.52 30.85 -0.74
C TYR A 108 -8.27 29.95 -1.72
N SER A 109 -8.00 30.16 -3.01
CA SER A 109 -8.63 29.44 -4.11
C SER A 109 -7.60 28.97 -5.11
N ALA A 110 -7.66 27.69 -5.46
CA ALA A 110 -6.80 27.09 -6.46
C ALA A 110 -7.44 25.84 -7.06
N ASN A 111 -6.99 25.48 -8.26
CA ASN A 111 -7.13 24.11 -8.74
C ASN A 111 -6.04 23.27 -8.08
N LEU A 112 -6.44 22.19 -7.42
CA LEU A 112 -5.55 21.21 -6.84
C LEU A 112 -5.55 20.00 -7.76
N HIS A 113 -4.35 19.49 -8.04
CA HIS A 113 -4.15 18.29 -8.82
C HIS A 113 -3.10 17.42 -8.14
N CYS A 114 -3.33 16.12 -8.14
CA CYS A 114 -2.45 15.12 -7.56
C CYS A 114 -2.36 13.90 -8.47
N GLU A 115 -1.17 13.33 -8.59
CA GLU A 115 -0.86 12.10 -9.30
C GLU A 115 0.06 11.26 -8.42
N ILE A 116 -0.22 9.95 -8.34
CA ILE A 116 0.63 8.96 -7.68
C ILE A 116 1.00 7.92 -8.72
N LEU A 117 2.30 7.79 -8.97
CA LEU A 117 2.87 6.78 -9.84
C LEU A 117 3.56 5.73 -8.98
N VAL A 118 3.26 4.46 -9.20
CA VAL A 118 4.00 3.35 -8.60
C VAL A 118 4.67 2.58 -9.72
N ASP A 119 6.00 2.44 -9.64
CA ASP A 119 6.83 1.87 -10.70
C ASP A 119 6.53 2.50 -12.07
N ASP A 120 6.47 3.85 -12.08
CA ASP A 120 6.14 4.70 -13.24
C ASP A 120 4.73 4.51 -13.84
N GLN A 121 3.83 3.78 -13.16
CA GLN A 121 2.43 3.64 -13.56
C GLN A 121 1.52 4.49 -12.68
N ILE A 122 0.66 5.32 -13.29
CA ILE A 122 -0.32 6.11 -12.54
C ILE A 122 -1.33 5.15 -11.88
N VAL A 123 -1.32 5.07 -10.55
CA VAL A 123 -2.24 4.25 -9.76
C VAL A 123 -3.38 5.07 -9.15
N ALA A 124 -3.14 6.37 -8.93
CA ALA A 124 -4.16 7.30 -8.44
C ALA A 124 -3.92 8.69 -9.02
N GLN A 125 -5.02 9.36 -9.37
CA GLN A 125 -5.01 10.75 -9.79
C GLN A 125 -6.33 11.40 -9.36
N ALA A 126 -6.26 12.65 -8.92
CA ALA A 126 -7.45 13.43 -8.65
C ALA A 126 -7.23 14.93 -8.90
N ASP A 127 -8.33 15.61 -9.17
CA ASP A 127 -8.39 17.02 -9.47
C ASP A 127 -9.59 17.64 -8.76
N THR A 128 -9.42 18.81 -8.17
CA THR A 128 -10.55 19.57 -7.62
C THR A 128 -10.29 21.07 -7.67
N PHE A 129 -11.36 21.83 -7.79
CA PHE A 129 -11.31 23.29 -7.65
C PHE A 129 -11.80 23.71 -6.27
N VAL A 130 -10.94 24.42 -5.53
CA VAL A 130 -11.29 25.05 -4.26
C VAL A 130 -11.66 26.51 -4.56
N GLY A 131 -12.95 26.83 -4.45
CA GLY A 131 -13.44 28.19 -4.64
C GLY A 131 -13.06 29.16 -3.49
N PRO A 132 -13.15 30.47 -3.69
CA PRO A 132 -13.03 31.43 -2.59
C PRO A 132 -14.29 31.41 -1.71
N ARG A 133 -14.11 31.49 -0.39
CA ARG A 133 -15.23 31.59 0.58
C ARG A 133 -14.95 32.68 1.61
N LEU A 134 -15.96 33.49 1.91
CA LEU A 134 -15.87 34.57 2.91
C LEU A 134 -15.93 34.09 4.36
N THR A 135 -16.42 32.87 4.59
CA THR A 135 -16.41 32.21 5.89
C THR A 135 -15.93 30.77 5.72
N ARG A 136 -15.26 30.23 6.75
CA ARG A 136 -14.90 28.81 6.77
C ARG A 136 -16.19 27.98 6.77
N PRO A 137 -16.33 27.01 5.85
CA PRO A 137 -17.45 26.08 5.87
C PRO A 137 -17.51 25.35 7.22
N LYS A 138 -18.67 25.37 7.88
CA LYS A 138 -18.86 24.72 9.19
C LYS A 138 -19.01 23.20 9.05
N ASP A 139 -19.61 22.76 7.94
CA ASP A 139 -19.96 21.37 7.70
C ASP A 139 -18.92 20.63 6.82
N ASP A 140 -17.81 21.29 6.48
CA ASP A 140 -16.72 20.72 5.69
C ASP A 140 -15.34 21.03 6.32
N PRO A 141 -14.86 20.19 7.25
CA PRO A 141 -13.55 20.35 7.87
C PRO A 141 -12.38 20.09 6.92
N ASN A 142 -12.64 19.47 5.76
CA ASN A 142 -11.64 19.15 4.75
C ASN A 142 -11.63 20.16 3.60
N TYR A 143 -12.35 21.28 3.76
CA TYR A 143 -12.35 22.34 2.76
C TYR A 143 -10.92 22.79 2.43
N GLY A 144 -10.58 22.81 1.15
CA GLY A 144 -9.23 23.12 0.70
C GLY A 144 -8.26 21.93 0.69
N SER A 145 -8.75 20.71 0.92
CA SER A 145 -7.96 19.47 0.83
C SER A 145 -8.36 18.60 -0.35
N LEU A 146 -7.37 18.02 -1.02
CA LEU A 146 -7.50 16.99 -2.05
C LEU A 146 -6.73 15.74 -1.61
N PRO A 147 -7.41 14.70 -1.08
CA PRO A 147 -6.80 13.39 -0.87
C PRO A 147 -6.64 12.64 -2.20
N CYS A 148 -5.58 11.83 -2.30
CA CYS A 148 -5.18 11.07 -3.47
C CYS A 148 -4.69 9.69 -3.02
N GLY A 149 -5.18 8.62 -3.66
CA GLY A 149 -4.79 7.25 -3.32
C GLY A 149 -5.21 6.83 -1.91
N ALA A 150 -4.32 6.12 -1.21
CA ALA A 150 -4.58 5.61 0.12
C ALA A 150 -4.75 6.73 1.16
N ALA A 151 -5.53 6.45 2.21
CA ALA A 151 -5.65 7.36 3.33
C ALA A 151 -4.32 7.48 4.09
N LEU A 152 -3.92 8.72 4.38
CA LEU A 152 -2.75 9.01 5.21
C LEU A 152 -2.98 8.74 6.70
N ASN A 153 -4.14 8.21 7.09
CA ASN A 153 -4.52 8.00 8.49
C ASN A 153 -4.28 6.56 8.97
N THR A 154 -3.53 5.76 8.22
CA THR A 154 -3.45 4.32 8.44
C THR A 154 -2.18 3.99 9.23
N PRO A 155 -2.24 3.73 10.56
CA PRO A 155 -1.25 2.84 11.16
C PRO A 155 -1.39 1.47 10.48
N ALA A 156 -0.27 0.80 10.18
CA ALA A 156 -0.21 -0.52 9.54
C ALA A 156 -1.30 -1.48 10.09
N PRO A 157 -1.82 -2.43 9.27
CA PRO A 157 -2.88 -3.32 9.70
C PRO A 157 -2.47 -4.06 10.98
N ILE A 158 -3.18 -3.79 12.07
CA ILE A 158 -3.12 -4.62 13.27
C ILE A 158 -3.64 -5.99 12.82
N ASN A 159 -2.74 -6.97 12.67
CA ASN A 159 -3.15 -8.36 12.63
C ASN A 159 -3.80 -8.67 13.98
N VAL A 160 -5.13 -8.63 14.03
CA VAL A 160 -5.89 -9.10 15.18
C VAL A 160 -5.77 -10.62 15.18
N VAL A 161 -4.74 -11.12 15.83
CA VAL A 161 -4.73 -12.49 16.34
C VAL A 161 -5.95 -12.58 17.27
N PRO A 162 -6.86 -13.56 17.13
CA PRO A 162 -7.97 -13.71 18.05
C PRO A 162 -7.42 -13.86 19.47
N GLU A 163 -7.72 -12.91 20.34
CA GLU A 163 -7.33 -12.96 21.74
C GLU A 163 -7.98 -14.21 22.37
N ASN A 164 -7.11 -15.11 22.83
CA ASN A 164 -7.47 -16.19 23.73
C ASN A 164 -8.12 -15.55 24.99
N PRO A 165 -9.33 -15.93 25.42
CA PRO A 165 -10.06 -15.24 26.51
C PRO A 165 -9.46 -15.34 27.92
N ALA A 166 -8.18 -15.70 28.05
CA ALA A 166 -7.54 -16.02 29.32
C ALA A 166 -6.37 -15.08 29.71
N ALA A 167 -6.10 -14.01 28.95
CA ALA A 167 -5.10 -13.00 29.34
C ALA A 167 -5.79 -11.86 30.12
N GLY A 168 -5.44 -11.72 31.39
CA GLY A 168 -6.04 -10.77 32.33
C GLY A 168 -5.90 -9.30 31.91
N LEU A 169 -6.88 -8.52 32.34
CA LEU A 169 -6.97 -7.06 32.18
C LEU A 169 -5.68 -6.38 32.69
N PRO A 170 -5.02 -5.49 31.92
CA PRO A 170 -4.02 -4.61 32.49
C PRO A 170 -4.70 -3.53 33.35
N GLU A 171 -4.23 -3.46 34.58
CA GLU A 171 -4.62 -2.56 35.65
C GLU A 171 -4.56 -1.09 35.22
N ALA A 172 -5.62 -0.33 35.54
CA ALA A 172 -5.72 1.09 35.22
C ALA A 172 -4.59 1.88 35.91
N ALA A 173 -3.67 2.43 35.13
CA ALA A 173 -2.65 3.35 35.63
C ALA A 173 -3.31 4.63 36.16
N VAL A 174 -3.24 4.82 37.47
CA VAL A 174 -3.65 6.02 38.20
C VAL A 174 -2.74 7.19 37.81
N ALA A 175 -3.33 8.30 37.35
CA ALA A 175 -2.60 9.54 37.06
C ALA A 175 -2.01 10.16 38.35
N PRO A 176 -0.78 10.73 38.34
CA PRO A 176 -0.25 11.42 39.50
C PRO A 176 -0.91 12.80 39.66
N ALA A 177 -1.20 13.15 40.92
CA ALA A 177 -1.79 14.42 41.34
C ALA A 177 -0.82 15.60 41.10
N VAL A 178 -1.38 16.73 40.66
CA VAL A 178 -0.68 18.01 40.51
C VAL A 178 -0.40 18.64 41.88
N GLU A 179 0.88 18.88 42.17
CA GLU A 179 1.34 19.57 43.39
C GLU A 179 1.12 21.08 43.26
N SER A 180 0.34 21.65 44.18
CA SER A 180 0.06 23.08 44.28
C SER A 180 1.19 23.83 44.99
N VAL A 181 1.81 24.80 44.33
CA VAL A 181 2.81 25.70 44.92
C VAL A 181 2.11 26.78 45.78
N PRO A 182 2.48 26.97 47.07
CA PRO A 182 1.89 27.99 47.94
C PRO A 182 2.58 29.37 47.80
N PRO A 183 1.91 30.46 48.23
CA PRO A 183 2.45 31.82 48.19
C PRO A 183 3.32 32.10 49.42
N GLY A 184 4.45 32.79 49.25
CA GLY A 184 5.33 33.22 50.34
C GLY A 184 5.62 34.72 50.29
N ALA A 185 5.24 35.42 51.35
CA ALA A 185 5.32 36.87 51.51
C ALA A 185 6.63 37.35 52.19
N ALA A 186 6.95 38.62 51.94
CA ALA A 186 7.65 39.61 52.78
C ALA A 186 9.16 39.45 53.09
N ALA A 187 9.91 40.49 52.70
CA ALA A 187 10.84 41.22 53.57
C ALA A 187 10.70 42.72 53.27
#